data_AF-A0A537G9I1-F1
#
_entry.id   AF-A0A537G9I1-F1
#
_cell.length_a   1.000
_cell.length_b   1.000
_cell.length_c   1.000
_cell.angle_alpha   90.00
_cell.angle_beta   90.00
_cell.angle_gamma   90.00
#
_symmetry.space_group_name_H-M   'P 1'
#
loop_
_entity.id
_entity.type
_entity.pdbx_description
1 polymer ?
#
loop_
_entity_poly.entity_id
_entity_poly.type
_entity_poly.pdbx_seq_one_letter_code
_entity_poly.pdbx_strand_id
1 'polypeptide(L)'
;MSLDPVDKSILLSLDGRGFNVLRYSAIPEETMTRLSFELVDPNSGEGASAEAVVDPKLVEDLNSYRSQGSTGKAFLIWIDTVKGEVSWQLRKIPDPFE
;
A
#
# COMPACT_ATOMS: atom_id res chain seq x y z
N MET A 1 15.35 9.29 18.85
CA MET A 1 14.09 8.92 18.18
C MET A 1 14.45 7.90 17.12
N SER A 2 14.08 6.64 17.31
CA SER A 2 14.31 5.59 16.31
C SER A 2 13.36 5.87 15.15
N LEU A 3 13.86 5.98 13.93
CA LEU A 3 13.02 5.79 12.75
C LEU A 3 12.43 4.38 12.91
N ASP A 4 11.11 4.28 13.12
CA ASP A 4 10.42 3.00 13.01
C ASP A 4 10.80 2.39 11.66
N PRO A 5 11.16 1.10 11.65
CA PRO A 5 11.97 0.59 10.57
C PRO A 5 11.18 0.63 9.26
N VAL A 6 11.91 0.94 8.19
CA VAL A 6 11.55 0.81 6.77
C VAL A 6 11.02 -0.60 6.41
N ASP A 7 11.04 -1.52 7.37
CA ASP A 7 10.79 -2.96 7.31
C ASP A 7 9.35 -3.39 6.95
N LYS A 8 8.38 -2.47 7.00
CA LYS A 8 6.99 -2.73 6.60
C LYS A 8 6.39 -1.63 5.72
N SER A 9 7.15 -1.20 4.73
CA SER A 9 6.72 -0.15 3.81
C SER A 9 5.57 -0.61 2.91
N ILE A 10 4.42 0.06 3.01
CA ILE A 10 3.33 -0.08 2.04
C ILE A 10 3.35 1.17 1.16
N LEU A 11 3.62 0.97 -0.13
CA LEU A 11 3.69 2.04 -1.12
C LEU A 11 2.52 1.93 -2.07
N LEU A 12 1.93 3.08 -2.41
CA LEU A 12 0.80 3.16 -3.33
C LEU A 12 1.15 4.12 -4.47
N SER A 13 1.02 3.63 -5.70
CA SER A 13 1.03 4.44 -6.90
C SER A 13 -0.41 4.74 -7.31
N LEU A 14 -0.79 6.01 -7.30
CA LEU A 14 -2.08 6.49 -7.78
C LEU A 14 -1.84 7.28 -9.07
N ASP A 15 -2.32 6.78 -10.20
CA ASP A 15 -2.18 7.41 -11.52
C ASP A 15 -0.73 7.82 -11.85
N GLY A 16 0.23 6.98 -11.46
CA GLY A 16 1.66 7.19 -11.67
C GLY A 16 2.35 8.06 -10.60
N ARG A 17 1.62 8.62 -9.63
CA ARG A 17 2.20 9.34 -8.48
C ARG A 17 2.38 8.40 -7.29
N GLY A 18 3.55 8.43 -6.66
CA GLY A 18 3.89 7.53 -5.54
C GLY A 18 3.61 8.15 -4.17
N PHE A 19 3.08 7.33 -3.26
CA PHE A 19 2.71 7.70 -1.89
C PHE A 19 3.11 6.62 -0.90
N ASN A 20 3.37 7.03 0.36
CA ASN A 20 3.39 6.10 1.48
C ASN A 20 1.99 5.93 2.04
N VAL A 21 1.58 4.69 2.34
CA VAL A 21 0.31 4.40 2.99
C VAL A 21 0.48 4.48 4.51
N LEU A 22 -0.26 5.38 5.15
CA LEU A 22 -0.25 5.53 6.61
C LEU A 22 -1.20 4.54 7.28
N ARG A 23 -2.45 4.53 6.82
CA ARG A 23 -3.51 3.62 7.26
C ARG A 23 -4.42 3.30 6.10
N TYR A 24 -5.12 2.18 6.24
CA TYR A 24 -6.21 1.82 5.35
C TYR A 24 -7.37 1.24 6.17
N SER A 25 -8.57 1.37 5.63
CA SER A 25 -9.77 0.69 6.12
C SER A 25 -10.38 -0.12 4.98
N ALA A 26 -10.95 -1.28 5.32
CA ALA A 26 -11.58 -2.18 4.37
C ALA A 26 -13.06 -2.36 4.75
N ILE A 27 -13.94 -2.14 3.79
CA ILE A 27 -15.39 -2.38 3.92
C ILE A 27 -15.76 -3.49 2.93
N PRO A 28 -16.08 -4.70 3.41
CA PRO A 28 -16.54 -5.77 2.55
C PRO A 28 -17.81 -5.36 1.78
N GLU A 29 -17.84 -5.66 0.49
CA GLU A 29 -19.02 -5.60 -0.38
C GLU A 29 -19.36 -7.03 -0.85
N GLU A 30 -20.44 -7.24 -1.61
CA GLU A 30 -20.94 -8.61 -1.92
C GLU A 30 -19.88 -9.55 -2.51
N THR A 31 -19.07 -9.06 -3.46
CA THR A 31 -18.02 -9.85 -4.14
C THR A 31 -16.65 -9.18 -4.13
N MET A 32 -16.58 -7.94 -3.66
CA MET A 32 -15.38 -7.10 -3.66
C MET A 32 -15.16 -6.50 -2.27
N THR A 33 -14.09 -5.74 -2.09
CA THR A 33 -13.87 -4.95 -0.88
C THR A 33 -13.51 -3.54 -1.25
N ARG A 34 -14.17 -2.56 -0.63
CA ARG A 34 -13.80 -1.15 -0.76
C ARG A 34 -12.67 -0.84 0.20
N LEU A 35 -11.53 -0.43 -0.33
CA LEU A 35 -10.41 0.08 0.44
C LEU A 35 -10.36 1.60 0.38
N SER A 36 -10.22 2.22 1.55
CA SER A 36 -9.89 3.64 1.68
C SER A 36 -8.50 3.77 2.29
N PHE A 37 -7.62 4.52 1.66
CA PHE A 37 -6.24 4.73 2.05
C PHE A 37 -6.03 6.18 2.51
N GLU A 38 -5.34 6.36 3.63
CA GLU A 38 -4.70 7.62 3.98
C GLU A 38 -3.24 7.57 3.54
N LEU A 39 -2.83 8.59 2.81
CA LEU A 39 -1.58 8.67 2.09
C LEU A 39 -0.77 9.88 2.55
N VAL A 40 0.54 9.81 2.37
CA VAL A 40 1.43 10.95 2.46
C VAL A 40 2.37 10.99 1.25
N ASP A 41 2.50 12.16 0.63
CA ASP A 41 3.49 12.39 -0.42
C ASP A 41 4.89 12.37 0.22
N PRO A 42 5.79 11.47 -0.20
CA PRO A 42 7.11 11.32 0.42
C PRO A 42 8.02 12.54 0.20
N ASN A 43 7.74 13.38 -0.80
CA ASN A 43 8.57 14.52 -1.16
C ASN A 43 8.14 15.81 -0.45
N SER A 44 6.82 16.05 -0.37
CA SER A 44 6.28 17.27 0.26
C SER A 44 5.79 17.06 1.69
N GLY A 45 5.53 15.82 2.10
CA GLY A 45 4.88 15.51 3.38
C GLY A 45 3.38 15.84 3.40
N GLU A 46 2.81 16.26 2.28
CA GLU A 46 1.38 16.58 2.20
C GLU A 46 0.54 15.30 2.29
N GLY A 47 -0.55 15.37 3.05
CA GLY A 47 -1.53 14.30 3.18
C GLY A 47 -2.40 14.17 1.93
N ALA A 48 -2.78 12.94 1.60
CA ALA A 48 -3.71 12.62 0.52
C ALA A 48 -4.60 11.42 0.91
N SER A 49 -5.58 11.11 0.08
CA SER A 49 -6.44 9.94 0.26
C SER A 49 -6.81 9.31 -1.07
N ALA A 50 -6.98 7.98 -1.10
CA ALA A 50 -7.45 7.24 -2.26
C ALA A 50 -8.50 6.21 -1.85
N GLU A 51 -9.46 5.95 -2.73
CA GLU A 51 -10.44 4.87 -2.57
C GLU A 51 -10.42 3.97 -3.80
N ALA A 52 -10.53 2.66 -3.59
CA ALA A 52 -10.67 1.70 -4.67
C ALA A 52 -11.52 0.49 -4.24
N VAL A 53 -12.31 -0.03 -5.18
CA VAL A 53 -12.99 -1.33 -5.05
C VAL A 53 -12.04 -2.39 -5.58
N VAL A 54 -11.68 -3.34 -4.72
CA VAL A 54 -10.60 -4.30 -4.97
C VAL A 54 -11.05 -5.73 -4.74
N ASP A 55 -10.30 -6.67 -5.30
CA ASP A 55 -10.42 -8.08 -4.98
C ASP A 55 -10.15 -8.31 -3.47
N PRO A 56 -10.99 -9.07 -2.74
CA PRO A 56 -10.77 -9.38 -1.32
C PRO A 56 -9.38 -9.97 -1.03
N LYS A 57 -8.76 -10.67 -2.00
CA LYS A 57 -7.41 -11.21 -1.91
C LYS A 57 -6.35 -10.15 -1.62
N LEU A 58 -6.50 -8.93 -2.16
CA LEU A 58 -5.60 -7.82 -1.84
C LEU A 58 -5.63 -7.50 -0.33
N VAL A 59 -6.82 -7.53 0.27
CA VAL A 59 -7.01 -7.24 1.70
C VAL A 59 -6.41 -8.35 2.55
N GLU A 60 -6.58 -9.60 2.16
CA GLU A 60 -5.94 -10.75 2.80
C GLU A 60 -4.41 -10.64 2.77
N ASP A 61 -3.85 -10.35 1.59
CA ASP A 61 -2.40 -10.19 1.39
C ASP A 61 -1.85 -9.00 2.19
N LEU A 62 -2.57 -7.87 2.22
CA LEU A 62 -2.22 -6.68 3.01
C LEU A 62 -2.21 -6.97 4.51
N ASN A 63 -3.27 -7.61 5.01
CA ASN A 63 -3.39 -7.95 6.43
C ASN A 63 -2.33 -8.97 6.84
N SER A 64 -2.08 -9.98 6.01
CA SER A 64 -1.00 -10.96 6.19
C SER A 64 0.35 -10.25 6.30
N TYR A 65 0.69 -9.39 5.33
CA TYR A 65 1.94 -8.63 5.34
C TYR A 65 2.09 -7.76 6.60
N ARG A 66 1.04 -7.05 7.02
CA ARG A 66 1.06 -6.24 8.25
C ARG A 66 1.30 -7.07 9.51
N SER A 67 0.74 -8.29 9.57
CA SER A 67 0.87 -9.19 10.71
C SER A 67 2.25 -9.84 10.84
N GLN A 68 3.05 -9.87 9.77
CA GLN A 68 4.38 -10.49 9.76
C GLN A 68 5.40 -9.68 10.57
N GLY A 69 6.61 -10.20 10.80
CA GLY A 69 7.72 -9.42 11.38
C GLY A 69 8.34 -8.45 10.36
N SER A 70 9.60 -8.04 10.59
CA SER A 70 10.40 -7.40 9.53
C SER A 70 10.57 -8.38 8.36
N THR A 71 10.29 -7.94 7.13
CA THR A 71 10.29 -8.82 5.95
C THR A 71 11.38 -8.51 4.93
N GLY A 72 12.06 -7.36 5.04
CA GLY A 72 12.96 -6.84 4.00
C GLY A 72 12.25 -6.62 2.65
N LYS A 73 10.92 -6.58 2.65
CA LYS A 73 10.08 -6.40 1.46
C LYS A 73 9.16 -5.22 1.65
N ALA A 74 8.82 -4.55 0.56
CA ALA A 74 7.75 -3.57 0.48
C ALA A 74 6.51 -4.20 -0.15
N PHE A 75 5.34 -3.82 0.34
CA PHE A 75 4.06 -4.09 -0.30
C PHE A 75 3.74 -2.94 -1.25
N LEU A 76 3.57 -3.24 -2.53
CA LEU A 76 3.34 -2.24 -3.56
C LEU A 76 1.93 -2.38 -4.12
N ILE A 77 1.21 -1.28 -4.23
CA ILE A 77 -0.14 -1.17 -4.80
C ILE A 77 -0.08 -0.17 -5.95
N TRP A 78 -0.70 -0.49 -7.09
CA TRP A 78 -0.94 0.44 -8.19
C TRP A 78 -2.43 0.57 -8.41
N ILE A 79 -2.91 1.80 -8.45
CA ILE A 79 -4.28 2.17 -8.77
C ILE A 79 -4.21 3.03 -10.04
N ASP A 80 -4.77 2.50 -11.12
CA ASP A 80 -4.99 3.22 -12.37
C ASP A 80 -6.48 3.58 -12.43
N THR A 81 -6.81 4.82 -12.07
CA THR A 81 -8.20 5.28 -12.03
C THR A 81 -8.80 5.45 -13.41
N VAL A 82 -7.96 5.64 -14.43
CA VAL A 82 -8.37 5.76 -15.84
C VAL A 82 -8.87 4.41 -16.36
N LYS A 83 -8.22 3.32 -15.96
CA LYS A 83 -8.63 1.95 -16.33
C LYS A 83 -9.56 1.28 -15.31
N GLY A 84 -9.66 1.83 -14.10
CA GLY A 84 -10.35 1.18 -12.98
C GLY A 84 -9.63 -0.09 -12.52
N GLU A 85 -8.31 -0.17 -12.70
CA GLU A 85 -7.52 -1.35 -12.39
C GLU A 85 -6.73 -1.16 -11.09
N VAL A 86 -6.68 -2.22 -10.29
CA VAL A 86 -5.84 -2.30 -9.10
C VAL A 86 -4.95 -3.53 -9.20
N SER A 87 -3.66 -3.34 -8.97
CA SER A 87 -2.65 -4.41 -8.97
C SER A 87 -1.77 -4.29 -7.74
N TRP A 88 -1.25 -5.42 -7.24
CA TRP A 88 -0.35 -5.42 -6.10
C TRP A 88 0.73 -6.49 -6.19
N GLN A 89 1.85 -6.26 -5.51
CA GLN A 89 2.92 -7.24 -5.38
C GLN A 89 3.82 -6.96 -4.17
N LEU A 90 4.49 -8.00 -3.68
CA LEU A 90 5.58 -7.88 -2.73
C LEU A 90 6.91 -7.77 -3.47
N ARG A 91 7.71 -6.74 -3.18
CA ARG A 91 9.07 -6.60 -3.73
C ARG A 91 10.10 -6.57 -2.62
N LYS A 92 11.25 -7.23 -2.82
CA LYS A 92 12.41 -7.05 -1.96
C LYS A 92 12.85 -5.60 -2.04
N ILE A 93 13.15 -5.01 -0.88
CA ILE A 93 13.82 -3.73 -0.82
C ILE A 93 15.30 -4.02 -1.10
N PRO A 94 15.94 -3.34 -2.08
CA PRO A 94 17.37 -3.51 -2.30
C PRO A 94 18.12 -3.20 -1.01
N ASP A 95 18.99 -4.12 -0.58
CA ASP A 95 19.90 -3.81 0.52
C ASP A 95 20.89 -2.75 0.02
N PRO A 96 21.00 -1.57 0.65
CA PRO A 96 21.99 -0.57 0.25
C PRO A 96 23.44 -1.04 0.41
N PHE A 97 23.67 -2.23 0.99
CA PHE A 97 24.99 -2.82 1.22
C PHE A 97 25.28 -4.11 0.43
N GLU A 98 24.40 -4.53 -0.51
CA GLU A 98 24.70 -5.57 -1.51
C GLU A 98 25.24 -5.00 -2.84
#